data_AF-A0A2W6V7H8-F1
#
_entry.id   AF-A0A2W6V7H8-F1
#
_cell.length_a   1.000
_cell.length_b   1.000
_cell.length_c   1.000
_cell.angle_alpha   90.00
_cell.angle_beta   90.00
_cell.angle_gamma   90.00
#
_symmetry.space_group_name_H-M   'P 1'
#
loop_
_entity.id
_entity.type
_entity.pdbx_description
1 polymer ?
#
loop_
_entity_poly.entity_id
_entity_poly.type
_entity_poly.pdbx_seq_one_letter_code
_entity_poly.pdbx_strand_id
1 'polypeptide(L)'
;MLAGLHYEDIKASIRKKYKTLSAFERAHGLYPKSVHNHFRGLRNKKVEAAVEQHLRSIISPFAASEPSPPTKARHSSHRLNATAA
;
A
#
# COMPACT_ATOMS: atom_id res chain seq x y z
N MET A 1 -7.51 14.16 -12.13
CA MET A 1 -6.17 14.24 -12.75
C MET A 1 -5.53 12.84 -12.83
N LEU A 2 -5.79 12.08 -13.90
CA LEU A 2 -5.22 10.74 -14.11
C LEU A 2 -4.60 10.56 -15.51
N ALA A 3 -4.68 11.60 -16.36
CA ALA A 3 -4.53 11.50 -17.81
C ALA A 3 -3.09 11.29 -18.32
N GLY A 4 -2.14 10.91 -17.47
CA GLY A 4 -0.74 10.71 -17.88
C GLY A 4 0.00 9.56 -17.18
N LEU A 5 -0.59 8.92 -16.16
CA LEU A 5 0.03 7.76 -15.51
C LEU A 5 -0.55 6.46 -16.07
N HIS A 6 0.33 5.50 -16.36
CA HIS A 6 -0.10 4.17 -16.75
C HIS A 6 -0.75 3.43 -15.56
N TYR A 7 -1.78 2.63 -15.82
CA TYR A 7 -2.52 1.93 -14.75
C TYR A 7 -1.63 0.99 -13.93
N GLU A 8 -0.62 0.38 -14.56
CA GLU A 8 0.34 -0.46 -13.84
C GLU A 8 1.22 0.34 -12.88
N ASP A 9 1.59 1.58 -13.22
CA ASP A 9 2.38 2.44 -12.34
C ASP A 9 1.58 2.85 -11.11
N ILE A 10 0.29 3.16 -11.31
CA ILE A 10 -0.64 3.45 -10.21
C ILE A 10 -0.77 2.22 -9.30
N LYS A 11 -0.95 1.03 -9.88
CA LYS A 11 -1.02 -0.20 -9.08
C LYS A 11 0.29 -0.50 -8.36
N ALA A 12 1.43 -0.23 -8.99
CA ALA A 12 2.75 -0.40 -8.38
C ALA A 12 2.92 0.56 -7.19
N SER A 13 2.53 1.83 -7.33
CA SER A 13 2.61 2.81 -6.25
C SER A 13 1.70 2.44 -5.07
N ILE A 14 0.49 1.93 -5.33
CA ILE A 14 -0.41 1.42 -4.30
C ILE A 14 0.24 0.23 -3.58
N ARG A 15 0.80 -0.73 -4.31
CA ARG A 15 1.48 -1.90 -3.74
C ARG A 15 2.70 -1.53 -2.90
N LYS A 16 3.45 -0.48 -3.26
CA LYS A 16 4.58 0.01 -2.45
C LYS A 16 4.15 0.42 -1.04
N LYS A 17 3.02 1.13 -0.91
CA LYS A 17 2.50 1.63 0.38
C LYS A 17 1.66 0.59 1.14
N TYR A 18 0.73 -0.07 0.46
CA TYR A 18 -0.29 -0.93 1.10
C TYR A 18 -0.04 -2.43 0.95
N LYS A 19 1.05 -2.85 0.28
CA LYS A 19 1.40 -4.24 -0.08
C LYS A 19 0.46 -4.88 -1.11
N THR A 20 -0.86 -4.72 -0.99
CA THR A 20 -1.85 -5.28 -1.91
C THR A 20 -2.94 -4.26 -2.28
N LEU A 21 -3.62 -4.49 -3.41
CA LEU A 21 -4.76 -3.66 -3.82
C LEU A 21 -5.94 -3.81 -2.84
N SER A 22 -6.17 -5.02 -2.33
CA SER A 22 -7.24 -5.26 -1.34
C SER A 22 -6.98 -4.58 -0.01
N ALA A 23 -5.71 -4.44 0.41
CA ALA A 23 -5.37 -3.66 1.59
C ALA A 23 -5.65 -2.17 1.40
N PHE A 24 -5.37 -1.63 0.20
CA PHE A 24 -5.77 -0.28 -0.17
C PHE A 24 -7.30 -0.11 -0.18
N GLU A 25 -8.04 -1.04 -0.76
CA GLU A 25 -9.50 -1.02 -0.76
C GLU A 25 -10.05 -0.96 0.67
N ARG A 26 -9.53 -1.78 1.59
CA ARG A 26 -9.91 -1.75 3.00
C ARG A 26 -9.54 -0.45 3.70
N ALA A 27 -8.34 0.06 3.46
CA ALA A 27 -7.86 1.31 4.08
C ALA A 27 -8.68 2.54 3.68
N HIS A 28 -9.30 2.50 2.49
CA HIS A 28 -10.12 3.58 1.94
C HIS A 28 -11.64 3.29 1.98
N GLY A 29 -12.06 2.21 2.66
CA GLY A 29 -13.48 1.84 2.78
C GLY A 29 -14.16 1.51 1.44
N LEU A 30 -13.40 1.02 0.47
CA LEU A 30 -13.87 0.66 -0.87
C LEU A 30 -14.34 -0.79 -0.93
N TYR A 31 -15.29 -1.06 -1.83
CA TYR A 31 -15.73 -2.43 -2.09
C TYR A 31 -14.60 -3.29 -2.68
N PRO A 32 -14.57 -4.60 -2.39
CA PRO A 32 -13.60 -5.50 -2.97
C PRO A 32 -13.61 -5.46 -4.51
N LYS A 33 -12.43 -5.50 -5.14
CA LYS A 33 -12.25 -5.45 -6.60
C LYS A 33 -12.69 -4.14 -7.27
N SER A 34 -13.10 -3.13 -6.50
CA SER A 34 -13.52 -1.84 -7.05
C SER A 34 -12.39 -1.11 -7.77
N VAL A 35 -11.15 -1.25 -7.30
CA VAL A 35 -9.95 -0.67 -7.93
C VAL A 35 -9.66 -1.36 -9.26
N HIS A 36 -9.77 -2.69 -9.29
CA HIS A 36 -9.58 -3.47 -10.51
C HIS A 36 -10.65 -3.14 -11.56
N ASN A 37 -11.91 -3.02 -11.14
CA ASN A 37 -13.02 -2.64 -12.02
C ASN A 37 -12.85 -1.22 -12.56
N HIS A 38 -12.38 -0.28 -11.73
CA HIS A 38 -12.08 1.08 -12.14
C HIS A 38 -11.08 1.13 -13.29
N PHE A 39 -9.97 0.39 -13.19
CA PHE A 39 -8.96 0.32 -14.26
C PHE A 39 -9.41 -0.47 -15.50
N ARG A 40 -10.48 -1.27 -15.41
CA ARG A 40 -11.12 -1.94 -16.57
C ARG A 40 -12.14 -1.05 -17.29
N GLY A 41 -12.34 0.19 -16.85
CA GLY A 41 -13.27 1.14 -17.47
C GLY A 41 -14.59 1.36 -16.73
N LEU A 42 -14.85 0.61 -15.64
CA LEU A 42 -16.02 0.87 -14.78
C LEU A 42 -15.70 2.03 -13.83
N ARG A 43 -15.79 3.25 -14.38
CA ARG A 43 -15.44 4.48 -13.67
C ARG A 43 -16.29 4.61 -12.42
N ASN A 44 -15.60 4.77 -11.30
CA ASN A 44 -16.19 4.95 -9.99
C ASN A 44 -15.51 6.16 -9.33
N LYS A 45 -16.29 7.22 -9.08
CA LYS A 45 -15.80 8.48 -8.52
C LYS A 45 -15.12 8.31 -7.16
N LYS A 46 -15.59 7.38 -6.33
CA LYS A 46 -15.00 7.11 -5.01
C LYS A 46 -13.60 6.51 -5.14
N VAL A 47 -13.43 5.58 -6.08
CA VAL A 47 -12.13 4.97 -6.36
C VAL A 47 -11.18 6.00 -6.96
N GLU A 48 -11.67 6.84 -7.88
CA GLU A 48 -10.89 7.92 -8.48
C GLU A 48 -10.34 8.88 -7.42
N ALA A 49 -11.19 9.32 -6.50
CA ALA A 49 -10.80 10.20 -5.40
C ALA A 49 -9.75 9.55 -4.47
N ALA A 50 -9.93 8.27 -4.11
CA ALA A 50 -8.98 7.55 -3.26
C ALA A 50 -7.61 7.37 -3.94
N VAL A 51 -7.61 7.07 -5.25
CA VAL A 51 -6.38 6.95 -6.05
C VAL A 51 -5.69 8.32 -6.15
N GLU A 52 -6.45 9.38 -6.41
CA GLU A 52 -5.90 10.74 -6.48
C GLU A 52 -5.31 11.20 -5.15
N GLN A 53 -5.99 10.93 -4.02
CA GLN A 53 -5.47 11.21 -2.68
C GLN A 53 -4.16 10.47 -2.40
N HIS A 54 -4.07 9.19 -2.79
CA HIS A 54 -2.84 8.40 -2.65
C HIS A 54 -1.71 8.99 -3.50
N LEU A 55 -1.97 9.33 -4.77
CA LEU A 55 -0.97 9.93 -5.65
C LEU A 55 -0.47 11.29 -5.12
N ARG A 56 -1.38 12.14 -4.62
CA ARG A 56 -1.01 13.40 -3.95
C ARG A 56 -0.11 13.18 -2.74
N SER A 57 -0.37 12.12 -1.96
CA SER A 57 0.47 11.76 -0.80
C SER A 57 1.88 11.32 -1.17
N ILE A 58 2.11 10.86 -2.41
CA ILE A 58 3.44 10.47 -2.89
C ILE A 58 4.18 11.67 -3.49
N ILE A 59 3.47 12.52 -4.25
CA ILE A 59 4.06 13.64 -4.99
C ILE A 59 4.44 14.80 -4.07
N SER A 60 3.77 14.96 -2.92
CA SER A 60 4.15 15.95 -1.92
C SER A 60 5.04 15.32 -0.84
N PRO A 61 6.38 15.43 -0.93
CA PRO A 61 7.28 14.96 0.13
C PRO A 61 7.28 15.86 1.37
N PHE A 62 6.40 16.87 1.47
CA PHE A 62 6.46 17.86 2.56
C PHE A 62 5.57 17.56 3.77
N ALA A 63 4.97 16.37 3.87
CA ALA A 63 4.16 16.00 5.04
C ALA A 63 4.93 15.04 5.95
N ALA A 64 5.60 15.65 6.94
CA ALA A 64 6.08 15.11 8.21
C ALA A 64 6.88 13.79 8.18
N SER A 65 8.16 13.88 8.56
CA SER A 65 8.96 12.75 9.02
C SER A 65 8.29 12.06 10.21
N GLU A 66 7.45 11.06 9.97
CA GLU A 66 7.04 10.12 11.01
C GLU A 66 8.24 9.21 11.35
N PRO A 67 8.70 9.17 12.62
CA PRO A 67 9.73 8.24 13.02
C PRO A 67 9.18 6.81 12.89
N SER A 68 9.90 5.96 12.15
CA SER A 68 9.56 4.53 12.03
C SER A 68 9.56 3.90 13.43
N PRO A 69 8.47 3.26 13.89
CA PRO A 69 8.51 2.52 15.13
C PRO A 69 9.50 1.35 14.99
N PRO A 70 10.32 1.07 16.02
CA PRO A 70 11.27 -0.02 15.97
C PRO A 70 10.52 -1.32 15.71
N THR A 71 10.96 -2.05 14.68
CA THR A 71 10.48 -3.38 14.37
C THR A 71 10.85 -4.27 15.55
N LYS A 72 9.91 -4.55 16.45
CA LYS A 72 10.04 -5.62 17.44
C LYS A 72 10.05 -6.94 16.67
N ALA A 73 11.23 -7.38 16.23
CA ALA A 73 11.47 -8.77 15.93
C ALA A 73 11.27 -9.54 17.24
N ARG A 74 10.11 -10.19 17.38
CA ARG A 74 9.90 -11.24 18.38
C ARG A 74 9.92 -12.59 17.68
N HIS A 75 10.40 -13.57 18.45
CA HIS A 75 10.50 -15.01 18.21
C HIS A 75 11.82 -15.43 17.54
N SER A 76 12.59 -16.39 18.05
CA SER A 76 12.43 -17.26 19.23
C SER A 76 13.79 -17.94 19.50
N SER A 77 14.16 -18.01 20.77
CA SER A 77 15.02 -19.01 21.44
C SER A 77 16.03 -19.79 20.57
N HIS A 78 17.28 -19.34 20.51
CA HIS A 78 18.39 -20.24 20.19
C HIS A 78 18.55 -21.25 21.33
N ARG A 79 18.15 -22.50 21.11
CA ARG A 79 18.59 -23.63 21.94
C ARG A 79 20.10 -23.79 21.71
N LEU A 80 20.89 -23.45 22.74
CA LEU A 80 22.29 -23.83 22.84
C LEU A 80 22.35 -25.36 22.91
N ASN A 81 22.82 -26.03 21.85
CA ASN A 81 23.27 -27.41 21.98
C ASN A 81 24.65 -27.37 22.64
N ALA A 82 24.65 -27.41 23.97
CA ALA A 82 25.80 -27.89 24.73
C ALA A 82 25.89 -29.40 24.48
N THR A 83 26.83 -29.83 23.63
CA THR A 83 27.54 -31.14 23.67
C THR A 83 28.19 -31.43 22.31
N ALA A 84 29.51 -31.36 22.25
CA ALA A 84 30.33 -32.25 21.44
C ALA A 84 31.63 -32.44 22.22
N ALA A 85 31.81 -33.67 22.72
CA ALA A 85 32.97 -34.14 23.47
C ALA A 85 34.17 -34.38 22.53
#